data_AF-A0A965PUL5-F1
#
_entry.id   AF-A0A965PUL5-F1
#
_cell.length_a   1.000
_cell.length_b   1.000
_cell.length_c   1.000
_cell.angle_alpha   90.00
_cell.angle_beta   90.00
_cell.angle_gamma   90.00
#
_symmetry.space_group_name_H-M   'P 1'
#
loop_
_entity.id
_entity.type
_entity.pdbx_description
1 polymer ?
#
loop_
_entity_poly.entity_id
_entity_poly.type
_entity_poly.pdbx_seq_one_letter_code
_entity_poly.pdbx_strand_id
1 'polypeptide(L)'
;MTTSVASTFQEANAALRRAVGTRIAATAAGLPSEKWYDPQDDDSPQRLAGDSLLREASVHPTSQRFYELCDAVKAMHASKSRDYGCPSGTDPLANIRNGAKFVGIPAWRGAMVRLSDKVTRLATFNATGSLTHEGVEDTLLDLASYALLSLLLYQEENNA
;
A
#
# COMPACT_ATOMS: atom_id res chain seq x y z
N MET A 1 -8.08 -23.14 31.98
CA MET A 1 -6.94 -22.28 32.39
C MET A 1 -6.68 -21.32 31.25
N THR A 2 -7.13 -20.07 31.39
CA THR A 2 -6.96 -18.99 30.41
C THR A 2 -5.54 -18.43 30.50
N THR A 3 -4.64 -18.90 29.64
CA THR A 3 -3.35 -18.26 29.41
C THR A 3 -3.61 -16.90 28.75
N SER A 4 -3.26 -15.83 29.47
CA SER A 4 -3.55 -14.44 29.13
C SER A 4 -2.71 -13.99 27.94
N VAL A 5 -3.34 -13.76 26.78
CA VAL A 5 -2.72 -13.16 25.58
C VAL A 5 -2.18 -11.74 25.83
N ALA A 6 -2.65 -11.07 26.90
CA ALA A 6 -2.19 -9.74 27.27
C ALA A 6 -0.74 -9.73 27.82
N SER A 7 -0.26 -10.82 28.43
CA SER A 7 1.12 -10.87 28.95
C SER A 7 2.13 -10.94 27.81
N THR A 8 1.82 -11.69 26.76
CA THR A 8 2.73 -11.91 25.62
C THR A 8 2.98 -10.65 24.79
N PHE A 9 1.98 -9.77 24.64
CA PHE A 9 2.15 -8.52 23.90
C PHE A 9 2.98 -7.47 24.67
N GLN A 10 2.79 -7.40 25.99
CA GLN A 10 3.59 -6.53 26.85
C GLN A 10 5.04 -7.01 26.93
N GLU A 11 5.25 -8.33 26.99
CA GLU A 11 6.58 -8.96 26.95
C GLU A 11 7.30 -8.70 25.62
N ALA A 12 6.60 -8.82 24.49
CA ALA A 12 7.13 -8.51 23.17
C ALA A 12 7.53 -7.04 23.03
N ASN A 13 6.67 -6.11 23.45
CA ASN A 13 7.00 -4.67 23.44
C ASN A 13 8.16 -4.33 24.38
N ALA A 14 8.26 -5.00 25.53
CA ALA A 14 9.39 -4.83 26.44
C ALA A 14 10.69 -5.36 25.83
N ALA A 15 10.65 -6.46 25.08
CA ALA A 15 11.80 -6.98 24.34
C ALA A 15 12.27 -6.00 23.26
N LEU A 16 11.34 -5.44 22.47
CA LEU A 16 11.63 -4.46 21.44
C LEU A 16 12.30 -3.20 22.03
N ARG A 17 11.75 -2.66 23.13
CA ARG A 17 12.32 -1.49 23.82
C ARG A 17 13.73 -1.74 24.34
N ARG A 18 14.01 -2.95 24.87
CA ARG A 18 15.36 -3.33 25.30
C ARG A 18 16.32 -3.39 24.11
N ALA A 19 15.92 -4.02 23.01
CA ALA A 19 16.74 -4.14 21.81
C ALA A 19 17.10 -2.75 21.22
N VAL A 20 16.11 -1.85 21.13
CA VAL A 20 16.33 -0.46 20.70
C VAL A 20 17.30 0.28 21.64
N GLY A 21 17.13 0.13 22.96
CA GLY A 21 18.02 0.73 23.95
C GLY A 21 19.49 0.28 23.79
N THR A 22 19.71 -1.01 23.55
CA THR A 22 21.05 -1.58 23.31
C THR A 22 21.69 -0.99 22.05
N ARG A 23 20.93 -0.85 20.95
CA ARG A 23 21.41 -0.27 19.69
C ARG A 23 21.81 1.20 19.85
N ILE A 24 20.98 1.99 20.55
CA ILE A 24 21.27 3.40 20.84
C ILE A 24 22.55 3.53 21.67
N ALA A 25 22.70 2.71 22.71
CA ALA A 25 23.89 2.74 23.57
C ALA A 25 25.17 2.32 22.82
N ALA A 26 25.10 1.28 22.00
CA ALA A 26 26.23 0.80 21.22
C ALA A 26 26.66 1.81 20.13
N THR A 27 25.68 2.47 19.50
CA THR A 27 25.93 3.56 18.55
C THR A 27 26.58 4.76 19.23
N ALA A 28 26.10 5.15 20.42
CA ALA A 28 26.68 6.24 21.20
C ALA A 28 28.11 5.93 21.68
N ALA A 29 28.43 4.65 21.91
CA ALA A 29 29.76 4.17 22.26
C ALA A 29 30.70 3.99 21.04
N GLY A 30 30.23 4.28 19.81
CA GLY A 30 31.02 4.15 18.59
C GLY A 30 31.36 2.71 18.21
N LEU A 31 30.60 1.72 18.70
CA LEU A 31 30.84 0.33 18.37
C LEU A 31 30.41 0.04 16.92
N PRO A 32 31.21 -0.74 16.16
CA PRO A 32 30.84 -1.13 14.80
C PRO A 32 29.56 -1.98 14.82
N SER A 33 28.77 -1.86 13.75
CA SER A 33 27.42 -2.45 13.65
C SER A 33 27.39 -3.95 13.86
N GLU A 34 28.45 -4.68 13.48
CA GLU A 34 28.51 -6.14 13.66
C GLU A 34 28.47 -6.58 15.14
N LYS A 35 28.71 -5.66 16.10
CA LYS A 35 28.65 -5.98 17.54
C LYS A 35 27.27 -5.82 18.16
N TRP A 36 26.32 -5.21 17.46
CA TRP A 36 24.98 -4.89 18.01
C TRP A 36 23.83 -5.09 17.02
N TYR A 37 24.14 -5.38 15.76
CA TYR A 37 23.19 -5.72 14.72
C TYR A 37 23.45 -7.16 14.25
N ASP A 38 22.50 -8.05 14.56
CA ASP A 38 22.43 -9.36 13.92
C ASP A 38 21.43 -9.27 12.75
N PRO A 39 21.85 -9.53 11.50
CA PRO A 39 20.95 -9.57 10.34
C PRO A 39 19.81 -10.60 10.47
N GLN A 40 19.97 -11.62 11.32
CA GLN A 40 18.90 -12.60 11.61
C GLN A 40 17.85 -12.03 12.58
N ASP A 41 18.19 -11.00 13.35
CA ASP A 41 17.29 -10.21 14.22
C ASP A 41 16.82 -8.91 13.54
N ASP A 42 16.86 -8.86 12.20
CA ASP A 42 16.30 -7.76 11.43
C ASP A 42 14.77 -7.81 11.52
N ASP A 43 14.25 -7.23 12.61
CA ASP A 43 12.84 -6.95 12.88
C ASP A 43 12.35 -5.77 12.01
N SER A 44 12.91 -5.62 10.80
CA SER A 44 12.40 -4.70 9.80
C SER A 44 10.90 -4.99 9.67
N PRO A 45 10.04 -3.97 9.74
CA PRO A 45 8.61 -4.20 9.87
C PRO A 45 8.20 -5.14 8.76
N GLN A 46 7.79 -6.36 9.15
CA GLN A 46 7.15 -7.28 8.23
C GLN A 46 6.13 -6.46 7.48
N ARG A 47 6.23 -6.46 6.14
CA ARG A 47 5.30 -5.72 5.30
C ARG A 47 3.93 -5.95 5.90
N LEU A 48 3.26 -4.89 6.31
CA LEU A 48 1.87 -4.94 6.71
C LEU A 48 1.05 -5.25 5.45
N ALA A 49 1.14 -6.49 4.98
CA ALA A 49 -0.01 -7.21 4.47
C ALA A 49 -1.09 -7.05 5.55
N GLY A 50 -2.37 -7.06 5.19
CA GLY A 50 -3.50 -6.84 6.11
C GLY A 50 -3.59 -7.76 7.35
N ASP A 51 -2.54 -8.52 7.67
CA ASP A 51 -2.31 -9.43 8.79
C ASP A 51 -2.48 -8.79 10.18
N SER A 52 -2.50 -7.45 10.29
CA SER A 52 -2.40 -6.77 11.58
C SER A 52 -3.68 -6.75 12.44
N LEU A 53 -4.87 -7.07 11.92
CA LEU A 53 -6.12 -6.91 12.70
C LEU A 53 -7.03 -8.14 12.75
N LEU A 54 -6.69 -9.22 12.04
CA LEU A 54 -7.63 -10.32 11.80
C LEU A 54 -7.11 -11.69 12.20
N ARG A 55 -5.86 -11.79 12.66
CA ARG A 55 -5.25 -13.07 13.00
C ARG A 55 -5.93 -13.79 14.17
N GLU A 56 -6.66 -13.06 15.02
CA GLU A 56 -7.34 -13.62 16.20
C GLU A 56 -8.82 -13.97 15.96
N ALA A 57 -9.42 -13.57 14.83
CA ALA A 57 -10.77 -13.98 14.46
C ALA A 57 -10.68 -15.02 13.34
N SER A 58 -11.50 -16.06 13.40
CA SER A 58 -11.69 -17.00 12.28
C SER A 58 -12.33 -16.27 11.10
N VAL A 59 -11.54 -15.50 10.34
CA VAL A 59 -12.00 -14.79 9.16
C VAL A 59 -12.36 -15.82 8.10
N HIS A 60 -13.55 -15.66 7.52
CA HIS A 60 -13.98 -16.53 6.45
C HIS A 60 -12.99 -16.46 5.27
N PRO A 61 -12.63 -17.57 4.61
CA PRO A 61 -11.64 -17.58 3.53
C PRO A 61 -11.88 -16.52 2.44
N THR A 62 -13.15 -16.26 2.07
CA THR A 62 -13.50 -15.20 1.10
C THR A 62 -13.11 -13.80 1.55
N SER A 63 -13.29 -13.49 2.83
CA SER A 63 -12.87 -12.20 3.39
C SER A 63 -11.35 -12.09 3.39
N GLN A 64 -10.65 -13.18 3.73
CA GLN A 64 -9.19 -13.23 3.62
C GLN A 64 -8.71 -12.93 2.18
N ARG A 65 -9.34 -13.56 1.17
CA ARG A 65 -9.06 -13.28 -0.24
C ARG A 65 -9.32 -11.82 -0.63
N PHE A 66 -10.34 -11.18 -0.06
CA PHE A 66 -10.58 -9.75 -0.29
C PHE A 66 -9.45 -8.88 0.26
N TYR A 67 -8.93 -9.17 1.45
CA TYR A 67 -7.81 -8.42 2.03
C TYR A 67 -6.53 -8.58 1.21
N GLU A 68 -6.27 -9.79 0.70
CA GLU A 68 -5.16 -10.04 -0.22
C GLU A 68 -5.29 -9.20 -1.51
N LEU A 69 -6.50 -9.01 -2.04
CA LEU A 69 -6.74 -8.11 -3.18
C LEU A 69 -6.48 -6.64 -2.81
N CYS A 70 -6.86 -6.20 -1.60
CA CYS A 70 -6.51 -4.86 -1.13
C CYS A 70 -4.99 -4.67 -1.06
N ASP A 71 -4.24 -5.69 -0.63
CA ASP A 71 -2.78 -5.64 -0.60
C ASP A 71 -2.18 -5.64 -2.02
N ALA A 72 -2.79 -6.35 -2.96
CA ALA A 72 -2.42 -6.27 -4.37
C ALA A 72 -2.61 -4.83 -4.93
N VAL A 73 -3.71 -4.15 -4.58
CA VAL A 73 -3.93 -2.74 -4.95
C VAL A 73 -2.84 -1.83 -4.38
N LYS A 74 -2.44 -2.02 -3.11
CA LYS A 74 -1.33 -1.25 -2.50
C LYS A 74 -0.01 -1.48 -3.24
N ALA A 75 0.33 -2.74 -3.51
CA ALA A 75 1.56 -3.11 -4.19
C ALA A 75 1.63 -2.52 -5.61
N MET A 76 0.51 -2.59 -6.34
CA MET A 76 0.37 -2.03 -7.68
C MET A 76 0.53 -0.51 -7.66
N HIS A 77 -0.14 0.21 -6.74
CA HIS A 77 0.02 1.65 -6.58
C HIS A 77 1.49 2.02 -6.33
N ALA A 78 2.15 1.33 -5.39
CA ALA A 78 3.56 1.56 -5.10
C ALA A 78 4.48 1.33 -6.31
N SER A 79 4.19 0.32 -7.16
CA SER A 79 4.94 0.11 -8.40
C SER A 79 4.76 1.28 -9.38
N LYS A 80 3.51 1.62 -9.70
CA LYS A 80 3.21 2.67 -10.69
C LYS A 80 3.73 4.05 -10.29
N SER A 81 3.66 4.35 -8.99
CA SER A 81 4.21 5.60 -8.46
C SER A 81 5.72 5.70 -8.62
N ARG A 82 6.46 4.58 -8.53
CA ARG A 82 7.90 4.55 -8.83
C ARG A 82 8.19 4.64 -10.32
N ASP A 83 7.43 3.94 -11.15
CA ASP A 83 7.74 3.80 -12.58
C ASP A 83 7.51 5.09 -13.37
N TYR A 84 6.39 5.78 -13.13
CA TYR A 84 6.03 6.98 -13.90
C TYR A 84 5.18 8.00 -13.13
N GLY A 85 4.82 7.71 -11.87
CA GLY A 85 4.10 8.66 -11.02
C GLY A 85 4.96 9.80 -10.52
N CYS A 86 6.29 9.61 -10.43
CA CYS A 86 7.20 10.50 -9.71
C CYS A 86 8.48 10.88 -10.49
N PRO A 87 8.40 11.59 -11.63
CA PRO A 87 9.58 11.93 -12.45
C PRO A 87 10.67 12.71 -11.69
N SER A 88 10.26 13.49 -10.68
CA SER A 88 11.15 14.28 -9.81
C SER A 88 11.49 13.62 -8.48
N GLY A 89 10.92 12.46 -8.16
CA GLY A 89 11.06 11.81 -6.85
C GLY A 89 10.23 12.43 -5.70
N THR A 90 9.49 13.53 -5.95
CA THR A 90 8.79 14.30 -4.91
C THR A 90 7.28 14.11 -4.85
N ASP A 91 6.62 13.80 -5.96
CA ASP A 91 5.17 13.64 -6.02
C ASP A 91 4.80 12.32 -6.74
N PRO A 92 4.28 11.31 -6.02
CA PRO A 92 3.91 10.02 -6.61
C PRO A 92 2.69 10.04 -7.54
N LEU A 93 1.94 11.14 -7.61
CA LEU A 93 0.79 11.32 -8.52
C LEU A 93 1.01 12.48 -9.51
N ALA A 94 2.26 12.88 -9.74
CA ALA A 94 2.59 14.01 -10.60
C ALA A 94 2.02 13.82 -12.01
N ASN A 95 1.97 12.60 -12.52
CA ASN A 95 1.35 12.28 -13.82
C ASN A 95 -0.13 12.71 -13.92
N ILE A 96 -0.93 12.41 -12.90
CA ILE A 96 -2.35 12.76 -12.85
C ILE A 96 -2.50 14.27 -12.69
N ARG A 97 -1.75 14.88 -11.76
CA ARG A 97 -1.81 16.33 -11.52
C ARG A 97 -1.35 17.14 -12.73
N ASN A 98 -0.26 16.74 -13.37
CA ASN A 98 0.26 17.40 -14.57
C ASN A 98 -0.69 17.25 -15.76
N GLY A 99 -1.24 16.05 -15.99
CA GLY A 99 -2.24 15.83 -17.04
C GLY A 99 -3.51 16.65 -16.81
N ALA A 100 -4.00 16.69 -15.57
CA ALA A 100 -5.17 17.49 -15.21
C ALA A 100 -4.91 18.99 -15.39
N LYS A 101 -3.74 19.48 -14.96
CA LYS A 101 -3.30 20.88 -15.17
C LYS A 101 -3.21 21.23 -16.65
N PHE A 102 -2.66 20.34 -17.48
CA PHE A 102 -2.54 20.55 -18.92
C PHE A 102 -3.90 20.73 -19.60
N VAL A 103 -4.91 19.94 -19.20
CA VAL A 103 -6.27 20.01 -19.74
C VAL A 103 -7.10 21.13 -19.10
N GLY A 104 -6.74 21.58 -17.89
CA GLY A 104 -7.47 22.61 -17.16
C GLY A 104 -8.62 22.05 -16.31
N ILE A 105 -8.45 20.86 -15.72
CA ILE A 105 -9.43 20.24 -14.82
C ILE A 105 -8.84 19.95 -13.44
N PRO A 106 -9.67 19.83 -12.38
CA PRO A 106 -9.26 19.27 -11.10
C PRO A 106 -8.60 17.89 -11.23
N ALA A 107 -7.58 17.63 -10.40
CA ALA A 107 -6.81 16.39 -10.44
C ALA A 107 -7.68 15.14 -10.19
N TRP A 108 -8.64 15.22 -9.27
CA TRP A 108 -9.58 14.11 -9.01
C TRP A 108 -10.47 13.79 -10.21
N ARG A 109 -10.84 14.79 -11.03
CA ARG A 109 -11.54 14.58 -12.30
C ARG A 109 -10.63 13.93 -13.33
N GLY A 110 -9.35 14.31 -13.36
CA GLY A 110 -8.32 13.62 -14.16
C GLY A 110 -8.23 12.12 -13.81
N ALA A 111 -8.25 11.78 -12.52
CA ALA A 111 -8.31 10.39 -12.08
C ALA A 111 -9.61 9.68 -12.50
N MET A 112 -10.77 10.37 -12.47
CA MET A 112 -12.04 9.80 -12.94
C MET A 112 -12.05 9.52 -14.45
N VAL A 113 -11.38 10.34 -15.27
CA VAL A 113 -11.21 10.05 -16.70
C VAL A 113 -10.47 8.73 -16.89
N ARG A 114 -9.36 8.53 -16.16
CA ARG A 114 -8.60 7.27 -16.20
C ARG A 114 -9.40 6.07 -15.72
N LEU A 115 -10.26 6.27 -14.72
CA LEU A 115 -11.21 5.26 -14.27
C LEU A 115 -12.18 4.89 -15.41
N SER A 116 -12.74 5.89 -16.11
CA SER A 116 -13.65 5.67 -17.25
C SER A 116 -12.99 4.90 -18.41
N ASP A 117 -11.70 5.12 -18.68
CA ASP A 117 -10.95 4.35 -19.68
C ASP A 117 -10.96 2.85 -19.35
N LYS A 118 -10.81 2.51 -18.07
CA LYS A 118 -10.79 1.12 -17.57
C LYS A 118 -12.18 0.49 -17.59
N VAL A 119 -13.24 1.24 -17.27
CA VAL A 119 -14.63 0.77 -17.43
C VAL A 119 -14.92 0.47 -18.90
N THR A 120 -14.48 1.34 -19.81
CA THR A 120 -14.66 1.14 -21.26
C THR A 120 -13.92 -0.11 -21.74
N ARG A 121 -12.72 -0.38 -21.22
CA ARG A 121 -12.01 -1.64 -21.47
C ARG A 121 -12.82 -2.87 -21.03
N LEU A 122 -13.42 -2.86 -19.83
CA LEU A 122 -14.28 -3.97 -19.39
C LEU A 122 -15.56 -4.10 -20.23
N ALA A 123 -16.12 -2.99 -20.73
CA ALA A 123 -17.23 -3.06 -21.67
C ALA A 123 -16.85 -3.82 -22.95
N THR A 124 -15.63 -3.61 -23.47
CA THR A 124 -15.10 -4.40 -24.60
C THR A 124 -14.98 -5.88 -24.24
N PHE A 125 -14.46 -6.21 -23.05
CA PHE A 125 -14.41 -7.60 -22.60
C PHE A 125 -15.80 -8.24 -22.54
N ASN A 126 -16.79 -7.54 -21.98
CA ASN A 126 -18.16 -8.02 -21.88
C ASN A 126 -18.78 -8.28 -23.26
N ALA A 127 -18.45 -7.46 -24.26
CA ALA A 127 -18.96 -7.61 -25.62
C ALA A 127 -18.25 -8.70 -26.43
N THR A 128 -16.95 -8.92 -26.20
CA THR A 128 -16.09 -9.72 -27.09
C THR A 128 -15.54 -10.99 -26.45
N GLY A 129 -15.65 -11.14 -25.13
CA GLY A 129 -15.07 -12.23 -24.35
C GLY A 129 -13.54 -12.22 -24.25
N SER A 130 -12.86 -11.18 -24.75
CA SER A 130 -11.40 -11.12 -24.75
C SER A 130 -10.84 -9.70 -24.59
N LEU A 131 -9.62 -9.60 -24.08
CA LEU A 131 -8.84 -8.37 -24.02
C LEU A 131 -7.44 -8.62 -24.56
N THR A 132 -6.86 -7.60 -25.19
CA THR A 132 -5.46 -7.60 -25.63
C THR A 132 -4.62 -6.74 -24.68
N HIS A 133 -3.37 -7.15 -24.45
CA HIS A 133 -2.35 -6.48 -23.63
C HIS A 133 -2.58 -6.44 -22.10
N GLU A 134 -3.79 -6.14 -21.63
CA GLU A 134 -4.12 -6.03 -20.20
C GLU A 134 -5.34 -6.90 -19.87
N GLY A 135 -5.23 -7.75 -18.84
CA GLY A 135 -6.27 -8.68 -18.45
C GLY A 135 -7.43 -8.04 -17.67
N VAL A 136 -8.47 -8.82 -17.43
CA VAL A 136 -9.63 -8.40 -16.62
C VAL A 136 -9.22 -8.10 -15.18
N GLU A 137 -8.38 -8.93 -14.57
CA GLU A 137 -7.92 -8.75 -13.19
C GLU A 137 -7.11 -7.46 -13.02
N ASP A 138 -6.12 -7.21 -13.89
CA ASP A 138 -5.35 -5.96 -13.90
C ASP A 138 -6.26 -4.73 -14.07
N THR A 139 -7.25 -4.83 -14.96
CA THR A 139 -8.21 -3.74 -15.22
C THR A 139 -9.08 -3.46 -13.98
N LEU A 140 -9.52 -4.49 -13.25
CA LEU A 140 -10.31 -4.34 -12.03
C LEU A 140 -9.48 -3.78 -10.86
N LEU A 141 -8.22 -4.20 -10.72
CA LEU A 141 -7.30 -3.62 -9.73
C LEU A 141 -7.01 -2.15 -10.03
N ASP A 142 -6.90 -1.78 -11.30
CA ASP A 142 -6.76 -0.39 -11.74
C ASP A 142 -7.98 0.46 -11.41
N LEU A 143 -9.19 -0.09 -11.60
CA LEU A 143 -10.42 0.59 -11.19
C LEU A 143 -10.44 0.86 -9.68
N ALA A 144 -10.09 -0.13 -8.86
CA ALA A 144 -10.01 0.03 -7.42
C ALA A 144 -8.98 1.11 -7.03
N SER A 145 -7.80 1.10 -7.65
CA SER A 145 -6.78 2.12 -7.41
C SER A 145 -7.24 3.51 -7.83
N TYR A 146 -7.78 3.68 -9.04
CA TYR A 146 -8.22 4.99 -9.51
C TYR A 146 -9.41 5.53 -8.70
N ALA A 147 -10.29 4.67 -8.18
CA ALA A 147 -11.35 5.10 -7.26
C ALA A 147 -10.76 5.70 -5.96
N LEU A 148 -9.75 5.03 -5.37
CA LEU A 148 -9.04 5.55 -4.20
C LEU A 148 -8.28 6.84 -4.50
N LEU A 149 -7.60 6.92 -5.65
CA LEU A 149 -6.88 8.12 -6.07
C LEU A 149 -7.81 9.30 -6.33
N SER A 150 -8.98 9.07 -6.94
CA SER A 150 -10.01 10.08 -7.10
C SER A 150 -10.48 10.61 -5.75
N LEU A 151 -10.75 9.72 -4.78
CA LEU A 151 -11.16 10.13 -3.43
C LEU A 151 -10.06 10.94 -2.73
N LEU A 152 -8.81 10.46 -2.76
CA LEU A 152 -7.67 11.15 -2.17
C LEU A 152 -7.50 12.57 -2.74
N LEU A 153 -7.46 12.71 -4.06
CA LEU A 153 -7.28 14.00 -4.73
C LEU A 153 -8.47 14.94 -4.51
N TYR A 154 -9.68 14.39 -4.37
CA TYR A 154 -10.86 15.17 -4.02
C TYR A 154 -10.77 15.69 -2.58
N GLN A 155 -10.34 14.85 -1.65
CA GLN A 155 -10.13 15.26 -0.25
C GLN A 155 -9.01 16.31 -0.14
N GLU A 156 -7.91 16.16 -0.87
CA GLU A 156 -6.84 17.17 -0.93
C GLU A 156 -7.36 18.53 -1.40
N GLU A 157 -8.24 18.56 -2.41
CA GLU A 157 -8.80 19.82 -2.92
C GLU A 157 -9.78 20.48 -1.93
N ASN A 158 -10.56 19.70 -1.19
CA ASN A 158 -11.60 20.22 -0.30
C ASN A 158 -11.16 20.42 1.16
N ASN A 159 -10.02 19.83 1.55
CA ASN A 159 -9.43 20.01 2.89
C ASN A 159 -8.26 21.01 2.89
N ALA A 160 -7.99 21.66 1.75
CA ALA A 160 -6.97 22.70 1.59
C ALA A 160 -7.50 24.11 1.92
#